data_AF-G0UW74-F1
#
_entry.id   AF-G0UW74-F1
#
_cell.length_a   1.000
_cell.length_b   1.000
_cell.length_c   1.000
_cell.angle_alpha   90.00
_cell.angle_beta   90.00
_cell.angle_gamma   90.00
#
_symmetry.space_group_name_H-M   'P 1'
#
loop_
_entity.id
_entity.type
_entity.pdbx_description
1 polymer ?
#
loop_
_entity_poly.entity_id
_entity_poly.type
_entity_poly.pdbx_seq_one_letter_code
_entity_poly.pdbx_strand_id
1 'polypeptide(L)'
;MYRESLLGVALGATLAELESVCRLTEGQKQYLWEVFDIAMDRTLAEAPVTSQVRVFTSPPTNTGVMADNAVGRAAAEGDSVTDTRLLTSPARVEFPSAATAVQTTPNSCTVLSDEVTYPVYRVKDGLWTILLKDPTLELTDVTGSRESIQLDYLKVYLKDVAESGAVAQGASSRRKRRR
;
A
#
# COMPACT_ATOMS: atom_id res chain seq x y z
N MET A 1 8.02 8.60 6.54
CA MET A 1 7.33 7.59 5.69
C MET A 1 5.85 7.90 5.60
N TYR A 2 5.16 8.10 6.73
CA TYR A 2 3.69 8.23 6.77
C TYR A 2 3.11 9.53 6.24
N ARG A 3 3.93 10.52 5.84
CA ARG A 3 3.44 11.77 5.23
C ARG A 3 2.74 11.55 3.89
N GLU A 4 3.04 10.45 3.18
CA GLU A 4 2.34 10.05 1.95
C GLU A 4 1.07 9.22 2.21
N SER A 5 0.78 8.88 3.47
CA SER A 5 -0.48 8.22 3.82
C SER A 5 -1.67 9.17 3.63
N LEU A 6 -2.89 8.64 3.58
CA LEU A 6 -4.11 9.45 3.50
C LEU A 6 -4.15 10.53 4.59
N LEU A 7 -3.77 10.18 5.83
CA LEU A 7 -3.74 11.11 6.95
C LEU A 7 -2.65 12.18 6.78
N GLY A 8 -1.47 11.77 6.28
CA GLY A 8 -0.38 12.69 5.96
C GLY A 8 -0.79 13.68 4.88
N VAL A 9 -1.37 13.21 3.77
CA VAL A 9 -1.86 14.07 2.68
C VAL A 9 -2.94 15.04 3.17
N ALA A 10 -3.88 14.57 4.02
CA ALA A 10 -4.89 15.42 4.62
C ALA A 10 -4.27 16.51 5.53
N LEU A 11 -3.27 16.17 6.35
CA LEU A 11 -2.54 17.16 7.13
C LEU A 11 -1.81 18.16 6.23
N GLY A 12 -1.18 17.70 5.15
CA GLY A 12 -0.52 18.58 4.19
C GLY A 12 -1.48 19.57 3.55
N ALA A 13 -2.68 19.12 3.16
CA ALA A 13 -3.73 19.97 2.60
C ALA A 13 -4.21 21.02 3.61
N THR A 14 -4.49 20.61 4.86
CA THR A 14 -4.93 21.54 5.90
C THR A 14 -3.86 22.57 6.28
N LEU A 15 -2.58 22.19 6.31
CA LEU A 15 -1.47 23.13 6.53
C LEU A 15 -1.31 24.13 5.38
N ALA A 16 -1.60 23.73 4.15
CA ALA A 16 -1.61 24.63 3.00
C ALA A 16 -2.78 25.62 3.07
N GLU A 17 -3.96 25.18 3.49
CA GLU A 17 -5.10 26.08 3.71
C GLU A 17 -4.82 27.07 4.86
N LEU A 18 -4.31 26.58 5.98
CA LEU A 18 -4.01 27.40 7.16
C LEU A 18 -2.85 28.38 6.94
N GLU A 19 -1.96 28.13 5.98
CA GLU A 19 -0.94 29.12 5.59
C GLU A 19 -1.61 30.44 5.17
N SER A 20 -2.67 30.35 4.38
CA SER A 20 -3.39 31.51 3.87
C SER A 20 -4.19 32.24 4.95
N VAL A 21 -4.74 31.50 5.93
CA VAL A 21 -5.65 32.04 6.97
C VAL A 21 -4.91 32.48 8.23
N CYS A 22 -3.95 31.68 8.70
CA CYS A 22 -3.30 31.84 9.99
C CYS A 22 -1.87 32.38 9.90
N ARG A 23 -1.33 32.59 8.68
CA ARG A 23 0.06 33.02 8.44
C ARG A 23 1.08 32.13 9.16
N LEU A 24 0.85 30.82 9.11
CA LEU A 24 1.79 29.83 9.64
C LEU A 24 3.15 30.01 8.96
N THR A 25 4.21 30.13 9.77
CA THR A 25 5.57 30.15 9.24
C THR A 25 5.99 28.76 8.77
N GLU A 26 6.94 28.70 7.85
CA GLU A 26 7.49 27.42 7.38
C GLU A 26 8.06 26.58 8.53
N GLY A 27 8.70 27.22 9.51
CA GLY A 27 9.21 26.55 10.71
C GLY A 27 8.10 25.93 11.57
N GLN A 28 6.94 26.59 11.71
CA GLN A 28 5.80 26.02 12.43
C GLN A 28 5.19 24.82 11.71
N LYS A 29 5.09 24.87 10.38
CA LYS A 29 4.64 23.74 9.57
C LYS A 29 5.58 22.54 9.72
N GLN A 30 6.89 22.80 9.66
CA GLN A 30 7.89 21.75 9.83
C GLN A 30 7.79 21.12 11.23
N TYR A 31 7.59 21.93 12.27
CA TYR A 31 7.36 21.42 13.63
C TYR A 31 6.10 20.56 13.73
N LEU A 32 4.99 20.97 13.13
CA LEU A 32 3.76 20.17 13.10
C LEU A 32 3.95 18.83 12.38
N TRP A 33 4.74 18.82 11.31
CA TRP A 33 5.12 17.60 10.63
C TRP A 33 6.01 16.68 11.48
N GLU A 34 6.92 17.22 12.27
CA GLU A 34 7.73 16.43 13.21
C GLU A 34 6.87 15.79 14.29
N VAL A 35 5.89 16.55 14.82
CA VAL A 35 4.92 16.02 15.78
C VAL A 35 4.09 14.90 15.15
N PHE A 36 3.64 15.08 13.91
CA PHE A 36 2.92 14.05 13.17
C PHE A 36 3.75 12.77 12.99
N ASP A 37 5.01 12.89 12.57
CA ASP A 37 5.89 11.74 12.37
C ASP A 37 6.09 10.96 13.68
N ILE A 38 6.36 11.66 14.79
CA ILE A 38 6.52 11.03 16.12
C ILE A 38 5.22 10.36 16.60
N ALA A 39 4.09 11.03 16.41
CA ALA A 39 2.79 10.50 16.84
C ALA A 39 2.44 9.22 16.05
N MET A 40 2.61 9.22 14.73
CA MET A 40 2.38 8.06 13.88
C MET A 40 3.27 6.89 14.26
N ASP A 41 4.56 7.12 14.48
CA ASP A 41 5.50 6.07 14.90
C ASP A 41 5.06 5.42 16.23
N ARG A 42 4.65 6.23 17.21
CA ARG A 42 4.19 5.71 18.51
C ARG A 42 2.88 4.93 18.41
N THR A 43 1.88 5.49 17.71
CA THR A 43 0.57 4.84 17.59
C THR A 43 0.67 3.51 16.84
N LEU A 44 1.51 3.42 15.81
CA LEU A 44 1.72 2.17 15.08
C LEU A 44 2.54 1.15 15.87
N ALA A 45 3.48 1.60 16.72
CA ALA A 45 4.21 0.70 17.62
C ALA A 45 3.31 0.08 18.71
N GLU A 46 2.26 0.80 19.12
CA GLU A 46 1.26 0.33 20.09
C GLU A 46 0.12 -0.47 19.44
N ALA A 47 0.11 -0.61 18.11
CA ALA A 47 -0.96 -1.29 17.40
C ALA A 47 -1.12 -2.75 17.86
N PRO A 48 -2.35 -3.24 18.07
CA PRO A 48 -2.58 -4.60 18.53
C PRO A 48 -2.00 -5.64 17.56
N VAL A 49 -1.18 -6.57 18.07
CA VAL A 49 -0.61 -7.69 17.30
C VAL A 49 -1.70 -8.65 16.77
N THR A 50 -2.95 -8.49 17.23
CA THR A 50 -4.08 -9.33 16.84
C THR A 50 -4.64 -8.98 15.46
N SER A 51 -4.44 -7.75 14.96
CA SER A 51 -4.78 -7.41 13.59
C SER A 51 -3.64 -7.80 12.66
N GLN A 52 -3.92 -8.66 11.67
CA GLN A 52 -2.91 -9.17 10.73
C GLN A 52 -3.33 -8.88 9.29
N VAL A 53 -2.38 -8.41 8.49
CA VAL A 53 -2.51 -8.37 7.03
C VAL A 53 -1.54 -9.39 6.44
N ARG A 54 -2.06 -10.30 5.62
CA ARG A 54 -1.28 -11.26 4.83
C ARG A 54 -1.37 -10.87 3.37
N VAL A 55 -0.22 -10.90 2.70
CA VAL A 55 -0.12 -10.57 1.28
C VAL A 55 0.25 -11.85 0.53
N PHE A 56 -0.62 -12.28 -0.36
CA PHE A 56 -0.39 -13.39 -1.26
C PHE A 56 -0.14 -12.84 -2.66
N THR A 57 0.91 -13.35 -3.30
CA THR A 57 1.23 -13.04 -4.69
C THR A 57 1.51 -14.35 -5.40
N SER A 58 1.10 -14.43 -6.66
CA SER A 58 1.52 -15.52 -7.53
C SER A 58 3.05 -15.49 -7.67
N PRO A 59 3.71 -16.65 -7.81
CA PRO A 59 5.14 -16.71 -8.10
C PRO A 59 5.46 -15.91 -9.38
N PRO A 60 6.68 -15.36 -9.53
CA PRO A 60 7.09 -14.67 -10.74
C PRO A 60 6.90 -15.61 -11.95
N THR A 61 5.93 -15.32 -12.81
CA THR A 61 5.70 -16.07 -14.03
C THR A 61 6.51 -15.42 -15.14
N ASN A 62 7.51 -16.13 -15.66
CA ASN A 62 8.13 -15.79 -16.94
C ASN A 62 7.11 -16.07 -18.06
N THR A 63 6.14 -15.18 -18.24
CA THR A 63 5.29 -15.20 -19.45
C THR A 63 5.99 -14.47 -20.58
N GLY A 64 7.21 -14.90 -20.88
CA GLY A 64 7.85 -14.69 -22.16
C GLY A 64 7.61 -15.92 -23.02
N VAL A 65 6.80 -15.75 -24.07
CA VAL A 65 6.71 -16.64 -25.25
C VAL A 65 5.90 -17.95 -25.07
N MET A 66 4.61 -17.88 -25.42
CA MET A 66 3.87 -18.81 -26.32
C MET A 66 2.36 -18.76 -26.01
N ALA A 67 1.70 -17.68 -26.42
CA ALA A 67 0.32 -17.79 -26.84
C ALA A 67 0.34 -18.38 -28.25
N ASP A 68 0.32 -19.71 -28.36
CA ASP A 68 -0.20 -20.37 -29.56
C ASP A 68 -0.59 -21.83 -29.28
N ASN A 69 -1.88 -22.10 -29.51
CA ASN A 69 -2.49 -23.40 -29.80
C ASN A 69 -2.33 -24.56 -28.81
N ALA A 70 -3.37 -24.75 -27.98
CA ALA A 70 -3.87 -26.10 -27.69
C ALA A 70 -5.40 -26.07 -27.53
N VAL A 71 -6.08 -26.18 -28.68
CA VAL A 71 -7.47 -26.67 -28.75
C VAL A 71 -7.47 -28.10 -28.24
N GLY A 72 -7.98 -28.32 -27.02
CA GLY A 72 -8.13 -29.62 -26.38
C GLY A 72 -9.57 -29.80 -25.90
N ARG A 73 -10.42 -30.20 -26.84
CA ARG A 73 -11.84 -30.51 -26.67
C ARG A 73 -11.99 -31.76 -25.77
N ALA A 74 -12.66 -31.63 -24.63
CA ALA A 74 -13.29 -32.75 -23.93
C ALA A 74 -14.56 -32.26 -23.23
N ALA A 75 -15.68 -32.92 -23.55
CA ALA A 75 -17.03 -32.62 -23.12
C ALA A 75 -17.41 -33.37 -21.83
N ALA A 76 -18.25 -32.74 -20.99
CA ALA A 76 -19.27 -33.33 -20.12
C ALA A 76 -19.93 -32.15 -19.37
N GLU A 77 -21.06 -31.61 -19.82
CA GLU A 77 -22.45 -31.98 -19.45
C GLU A 77 -22.81 -31.77 -17.96
N GLY A 78 -23.76 -30.86 -17.73
CA GLY A 78 -24.77 -30.92 -16.66
C GLY A 78 -24.45 -30.19 -15.36
N ASP A 79 -24.96 -28.98 -15.17
CA ASP A 79 -26.25 -28.77 -14.47
C ASP A 79 -26.55 -27.26 -14.33
N SER A 80 -27.81 -26.90 -14.54
CA SER A 80 -28.28 -25.52 -14.54
C SER A 80 -28.79 -25.12 -13.16
N VAL A 81 -28.18 -24.09 -12.56
CA VAL A 81 -28.81 -23.32 -11.48
C VAL A 81 -28.74 -21.84 -11.85
N THR A 82 -29.93 -21.30 -12.10
CA THR A 82 -30.24 -19.88 -12.29
C THR A 82 -30.18 -19.09 -10.98
N ASP A 83 -29.96 -17.78 -11.11
CA ASP A 83 -30.07 -16.69 -10.11
C ASP A 83 -28.90 -16.49 -9.12
N THR A 84 -28.39 -15.28 -8.87
CA THR A 84 -28.70 -13.92 -9.35
C THR A 84 -27.39 -13.11 -9.23
N ARG A 85 -26.73 -12.79 -10.34
CA ARG A 85 -25.50 -11.99 -10.32
C ARG A 85 -25.89 -10.52 -10.46
N LEU A 86 -25.91 -9.78 -9.35
CA LEU A 86 -26.19 -8.34 -9.34
C LEU A 86 -25.11 -7.59 -10.12
N LEU A 87 -25.44 -7.25 -11.37
CA LEU A 87 -24.68 -6.37 -12.24
C LEU A 87 -24.87 -4.92 -11.78
N THR A 88 -23.90 -4.39 -11.02
CA THR A 88 -23.79 -2.97 -10.72
C THR A 88 -23.07 -2.25 -11.87
N SER A 89 -23.71 -2.18 -13.04
CA SER A 89 -23.29 -1.19 -14.05
C SER A 89 -23.72 0.19 -13.57
N PRO A 90 -22.83 1.18 -13.44
CA PRO A 90 -23.26 2.53 -13.11
C PRO A 90 -24.15 3.06 -14.25
N ALA A 91 -25.31 3.61 -13.88
CA ALA A 91 -26.21 4.28 -14.81
C ALA A 91 -25.44 5.40 -15.54
N ARG A 92 -25.48 5.37 -16.86
CA ARG A 92 -24.82 6.32 -17.74
C ARG A 92 -25.43 7.71 -17.52
N VAL A 93 -24.74 8.57 -16.77
CA VAL A 93 -25.14 9.96 -16.60
C VAL A 93 -24.57 10.74 -17.78
N GLU A 94 -25.43 11.11 -18.72
CA GLU A 94 -25.06 11.96 -19.86
C GLU A 94 -25.05 13.42 -19.41
N PHE A 95 -23.87 14.03 -19.33
CA PHE A 95 -23.71 15.47 -19.13
C PHE A 95 -23.64 16.17 -20.50
N PRO A 96 -24.34 17.30 -20.71
CA PRO A 96 -24.29 18.03 -21.97
C PRO A 96 -22.89 18.59 -22.22
N SER A 97 -22.33 18.18 -23.36
CA SER A 97 -21.02 18.57 -23.88
C SER A 97 -21.03 20.04 -24.33
N ALA A 98 -20.24 20.88 -23.68
CA ALA A 98 -19.76 22.13 -24.27
C ALA A 98 -18.39 21.86 -24.89
N ALA A 99 -18.36 21.81 -26.21
CA ALA A 99 -17.16 21.61 -27.00
C ALA A 99 -16.23 22.83 -26.91
N THR A 100 -15.05 22.65 -26.31
CA THR A 100 -13.85 23.38 -26.70
C THR A 100 -12.69 22.40 -26.68
N ALA A 101 -12.41 21.83 -27.85
CA ALA A 101 -11.31 20.89 -28.04
C ALA A 101 -9.97 21.64 -27.91
N VAL A 102 -9.34 21.56 -26.73
CA VAL A 102 -7.90 21.68 -26.62
C VAL A 102 -7.37 20.25 -26.70
N GLN A 103 -6.76 19.90 -27.83
CA GLN A 103 -6.03 18.65 -28.01
C GLN A 103 -4.79 18.67 -27.12
N THR A 104 -4.94 18.36 -25.84
CA THR A 104 -3.86 17.80 -25.04
C THR A 104 -3.87 16.30 -25.30
N THR A 105 -2.93 15.84 -26.11
CA THR A 105 -2.56 14.43 -26.18
C THR A 105 -2.39 13.93 -24.74
N PRO A 106 -3.17 12.94 -24.27
CA PRO A 106 -2.84 12.28 -23.04
C PRO A 106 -1.54 11.55 -23.34
N ASN A 107 -0.42 12.06 -22.83
CA ASN A 107 0.77 11.25 -22.69
C ASN A 107 0.39 10.15 -21.70
N SER A 108 -0.19 9.07 -22.22
CA SER A 108 -0.33 7.81 -21.52
C SER A 108 1.07 7.51 -21.01
N CYS A 109 1.24 7.54 -19.70
CA CYS A 109 2.50 7.21 -19.05
C CYS A 109 2.75 5.71 -19.26
N THR A 110 3.28 5.35 -20.43
CA THR A 110 3.75 4.01 -20.78
C THR A 110 5.11 3.78 -20.11
N VAL A 111 5.14 3.81 -18.78
CA VAL A 111 6.32 3.46 -17.98
C VAL A 111 6.29 1.98 -17.58
N LEU A 112 5.19 1.29 -17.83
CA LEU A 112 5.12 -0.16 -17.69
C LEU A 112 5.28 -0.75 -19.08
N SER A 113 6.52 -0.96 -19.50
CA SER A 113 6.80 -1.88 -20.60
C SER A 113 6.26 -3.25 -20.23
N ASP A 114 5.71 -3.99 -21.19
CA ASP A 114 5.25 -5.38 -21.03
C ASP A 114 6.37 -6.37 -20.62
N GLU A 115 7.57 -5.87 -20.34
CA GLU A 115 8.77 -6.63 -19.94
C GLU A 115 9.01 -6.63 -18.43
N VAL A 116 8.20 -5.93 -17.63
CA VAL A 116 8.41 -5.87 -16.18
C VAL A 116 7.90 -7.15 -15.52
N THR A 117 8.82 -8.06 -15.17
CA THR A 117 8.52 -9.24 -14.36
C THR A 117 8.28 -8.84 -12.90
N TYR A 118 7.06 -9.09 -12.41
CA TYR A 118 6.70 -8.89 -11.01
C TYR A 118 7.07 -10.12 -10.18
N PRO A 119 7.41 -9.96 -8.89
CA PRO A 119 7.50 -8.70 -8.13
C PRO A 119 8.77 -7.86 -8.42
N VAL A 120 8.64 -6.53 -8.37
CA VAL A 120 9.77 -5.59 -8.54
C VAL A 120 10.24 -5.08 -7.20
N TYR A 121 11.54 -5.13 -6.95
CA TYR A 121 12.17 -4.67 -5.71
C TYR A 121 13.15 -3.54 -5.97
N ARG A 122 13.20 -2.58 -5.06
CA ARG A 122 14.20 -1.50 -5.05
C ARG A 122 14.61 -1.21 -3.61
N VAL A 123 15.91 -1.02 -3.40
CA VAL A 123 16.44 -0.49 -2.13
C VAL A 123 17.14 0.83 -2.42
N LYS A 124 16.76 1.87 -1.70
CA LYS A 124 17.43 3.18 -1.77
C LYS A 124 17.38 3.82 -0.39
N ASP A 125 18.51 4.35 0.08
CA ASP A 125 18.60 5.10 1.35
C ASP A 125 18.05 4.31 2.56
N GLY A 126 18.25 2.99 2.60
CA GLY A 126 17.73 2.10 3.66
C GLY A 126 16.22 1.84 3.62
N LEU A 127 15.52 2.31 2.58
CA LEU A 127 14.10 2.05 2.34
C LEU A 127 13.96 0.99 1.23
N TRP A 128 13.28 -0.11 1.57
CA TRP A 128 12.82 -1.10 0.61
C TRP A 128 11.51 -0.65 0.00
N THR A 129 11.40 -0.78 -1.32
CA THR A 129 10.17 -0.56 -2.09
C THR A 129 9.88 -1.82 -2.89
N ILE A 130 8.67 -2.35 -2.75
CA ILE A 130 8.20 -3.55 -3.43
C ILE A 130 6.97 -3.18 -4.24
N LEU A 131 6.90 -3.59 -5.51
CA LEU A 131 5.72 -3.46 -6.34
C LEU A 131 5.25 -4.86 -6.75
N LEU A 132 4.00 -5.17 -6.40
CA LEU A 132 3.31 -6.41 -6.71
C LEU A 132 2.22 -6.15 -7.74
N LYS A 133 1.94 -7.14 -8.58
CA LYS A 133 0.82 -7.17 -9.54
C LYS A 133 -0.12 -8.32 -9.17
N ASP A 134 -1.41 -8.03 -9.22
CA ASP A 134 -2.51 -8.94 -8.87
C ASP A 134 -2.41 -9.59 -7.45
N PRO A 135 -2.00 -8.88 -6.38
CA PRO A 135 -1.93 -9.49 -5.05
C PRO A 135 -3.32 -9.69 -4.43
N THR A 136 -3.44 -10.75 -3.63
CA THR A 136 -4.58 -10.99 -2.73
C THR A 136 -4.18 -10.66 -1.30
N LEU A 137 -4.92 -9.76 -0.67
CA LEU A 137 -4.77 -9.42 0.74
C LEU A 137 -5.76 -10.24 1.56
N GLU A 138 -5.31 -10.83 2.65
CA GLU A 138 -6.19 -11.34 3.70
C GLU A 138 -5.99 -10.52 4.97
N LEU A 139 -7.07 -9.90 5.44
CA LEU A 139 -7.10 -9.11 6.66
C LEU A 139 -7.77 -9.93 7.75
N THR A 140 -7.13 -10.01 8.91
CA THR A 140 -7.73 -10.55 10.13
C THR A 140 -7.86 -9.40 11.11
N ASP A 141 -9.09 -9.10 11.51
CA ASP A 141 -9.38 -8.08 12.53
C ASP A 141 -9.14 -8.62 13.95
N VAL A 142 -9.11 -7.72 14.94
CA VAL A 142 -9.01 -8.04 16.36
C VAL A 142 -10.14 -8.97 16.86
N THR A 143 -11.28 -8.95 16.18
CA THR A 143 -12.41 -9.86 16.44
C THR A 143 -12.23 -11.26 15.85
N GLY A 144 -11.19 -11.48 15.04
CA GLY A 144 -10.93 -12.72 14.31
C GLY A 144 -11.67 -12.84 12.97
N SER A 145 -12.47 -11.83 12.60
CA SER A 145 -13.12 -11.75 11.29
C SER A 145 -12.07 -11.67 10.18
N ARG A 146 -12.28 -12.44 9.11
CA ARG A 146 -11.38 -12.49 7.95
C ARG A 146 -12.03 -11.91 6.72
N GLU A 147 -11.32 -11.01 6.05
CA GLU A 147 -11.74 -10.40 4.80
C GLU A 147 -10.65 -10.59 3.75
N SER A 148 -11.05 -10.78 2.49
CA SER A 148 -10.12 -10.92 1.37
C SER A 148 -10.34 -9.82 0.35
N ILE A 149 -9.26 -9.16 -0.07
CA ILE A 149 -9.28 -8.06 -1.03
C ILE A 149 -8.31 -8.38 -2.16
N GLN A 150 -8.81 -8.43 -3.39
CA GLN A 150 -7.99 -8.54 -4.59
C GLN A 150 -7.65 -7.15 -5.12
N LEU A 151 -6.38 -6.89 -5.40
CA LEU A 151 -5.90 -5.63 -5.94
C LEU A 151 -5.21 -5.86 -7.29
N ASP A 152 -5.26 -4.89 -8.19
CA ASP A 152 -4.50 -4.96 -9.44
C ASP A 152 -2.99 -4.74 -9.19
N TYR A 153 -2.67 -3.83 -8.26
CA TYR A 153 -1.29 -3.50 -7.90
C TYR A 153 -1.18 -3.16 -6.41
N LEU A 154 -0.05 -3.51 -5.80
CA LEU A 154 0.29 -3.08 -4.44
C LEU A 154 1.74 -2.58 -4.39
N LYS A 155 1.91 -1.34 -3.94
CA LYS A 155 3.22 -0.76 -3.64
C LYS A 155 3.45 -0.76 -2.13
N VAL A 156 4.52 -1.41 -1.70
CA VAL A 156 4.88 -1.54 -0.28
C VAL A 156 6.20 -0.81 -0.04
N TYR A 157 6.22 0.05 0.99
CA TYR A 157 7.45 0.65 1.49
C TYR A 157 7.77 0.05 2.85
N LEU A 158 9.00 -0.45 3.01
CA LEU A 158 9.48 -1.01 4.26
C LEU A 158 10.76 -0.27 4.66
N LYS A 159 10.78 0.23 5.89
CA LYS A 159 11.98 0.77 6.51
C LYS A 159 12.45 -0.24 7.53
N ASP A 160 13.74 -0.53 7.51
CA ASP A 160 14.32 -1.40 8.52
C ASP A 160 14.16 -0.76 9.90
N VAL A 161 13.67 -1.56 10.85
CA VAL A 161 13.57 -1.18 12.26
C VAL A 161 14.70 -1.89 12.98
N ALA A 162 15.94 -1.60 12.58
CA ALA A 162 17.12 -2.12 13.27
C ALA A 162 17.13 -1.57 14.71
N GLU A 163 16.78 -2.45 15.65
CA GLU A 163 17.00 -2.41 17.11
C GLU A 163 17.13 -1.02 17.76
N SER A 164 16.04 -0.24 17.83
CA SER A 164 15.92 0.83 18.84
C SER A 164 15.61 0.25 20.25
N GLY A 165 16.13 -0.94 20.57
CA GLY A 165 15.75 -1.74 21.73
C GLY A 165 16.90 -2.41 22.50
N ALA A 166 18.16 -2.26 22.07
CA ALA A 166 19.30 -2.71 22.87
C ALA A 166 19.70 -1.64 23.90
N VAL A 167 18.82 -1.39 24.88
CA VAL A 167 19.26 -0.78 26.14
C VAL A 167 20.25 -1.76 26.77
N ALA A 168 21.52 -1.38 26.84
CA ALA A 168 22.55 -2.10 27.58
C ALA A 168 22.18 -2.18 29.07
N GLN A 169 21.35 -3.15 29.43
CA GLN A 169 21.10 -3.54 30.80
C GLN A 169 22.16 -4.56 31.23
N GLY A 170 22.95 -4.19 32.23
CA GLY A 170 23.45 -5.14 33.22
C GLY A 170 24.85 -5.71 33.03
N ALA A 171 25.84 -4.97 33.55
CA ALA A 171 27.01 -5.60 34.18
C ALA A 171 27.43 -4.81 35.44
N SER A 172 26.49 -4.68 36.39
CA SER A 172 26.83 -4.32 37.77
C SER A 172 27.45 -5.54 38.46
N SER A 173 28.76 -5.72 38.35
CA SER A 173 29.47 -6.74 39.11
C SER A 173 29.74 -6.26 40.54
N ARG A 174 28.71 -6.30 41.40
CA ARG A 174 28.92 -6.37 42.86
C ARG A 174 29.46 -7.76 43.19
N ARG A 175 30.78 -7.90 43.34
CA ARG A 175 31.40 -9.03 44.03
C ARG A 175 32.00 -8.56 45.36
N LYS A 176 31.19 -8.64 46.40
CA LYS A 176 31.60 -8.57 47.81
C LYS A 176 31.96 -9.98 48.27
N ARG A 177 33.21 -10.27 48.65
CA ARG A 177 33.50 -11.35 49.61
C ARG A 177 34.87 -11.19 50.31
N ARG A 178 34.79 -10.83 51.60
CA ARG A 178 35.58 -11.22 52.79
C ARG A 178 37.02 -11.75 52.58
N ARG A 179 38.01 -11.05 53.14
CA ARG A 179 38.63 -11.40 54.43
C ARG A 179 39.35 -10.19 55.01
#